data_AF-D9XP05-F1
#
_entry.id   AF-D9XP05-F1
#
_cell.length_a   1.000
_cell.length_b   1.000
_cell.length_c   1.000
_cell.angle_alpha   90.00
_cell.angle_beta   90.00
_cell.angle_gamma   90.00
#
_symmetry.space_group_name_H-M   'P 1'
#
loop_
_entity.id
_entity.type
_entity.pdbx_description
1 polymer ?
#
loop_
_entity_poly.entity_id
_entity_poly.type
_entity_poly.pdbx_seq_one_letter_code
_entity_poly.pdbx_strand_id
1 'polypeptide(L)'
;MANSSAAAARRRRAAGPAPSLNGPASDVHPVLRRASAPPAALDLLAQARAGVDEATVLTTPNERYATAHLAALRTAAAVLAARGRPETSPRARARIRSAWEVLPEIAPELTEWSALFASG
;
A
#
# COMPACT_ATOMS: atom_id res chain seq x y z
N MET A 1 -49.09 44.19 3.86
CA MET A 1 -49.59 44.82 2.62
C MET A 1 -48.34 45.26 1.85
N ALA A 2 -47.79 44.42 0.98
CA ALA A 2 -48.15 44.34 -0.44
C ALA A 2 -48.14 45.72 -1.11
N ASN A 3 -47.14 46.03 -1.94
CA ASN A 3 -47.29 45.75 -3.37
C ASN A 3 -46.01 45.94 -4.18
N SER A 4 -45.81 44.97 -5.06
CA SER A 4 -44.89 44.88 -6.17
C SER A 4 -45.30 45.81 -7.33
N SER A 5 -44.34 46.29 -8.11
CA SER A 5 -44.43 46.45 -9.58
C SER A 5 -43.03 46.85 -10.09
N ALA A 6 -42.26 45.95 -10.70
CA ALA A 6 -42.23 45.67 -12.14
C ALA A 6 -41.67 46.81 -13.00
N ALA A 7 -40.53 46.58 -13.67
CA ALA A 7 -40.42 46.61 -15.13
C ALA A 7 -38.95 46.56 -15.61
N ALA A 8 -38.69 45.53 -16.42
CA ALA A 8 -37.83 45.47 -17.60
C ALA A 8 -36.72 46.53 -17.85
N ALA A 9 -35.51 46.05 -18.11
CA ALA A 9 -34.76 46.45 -19.30
C ALA A 9 -33.69 45.43 -19.69
N ARG A 10 -33.64 45.15 -20.99
CA ARG A 10 -32.79 44.18 -21.69
C ARG A 10 -31.45 44.81 -22.10
N ARG A 11 -30.41 43.95 -22.14
CA ARG A 11 -29.12 44.06 -22.89
C ARG A 11 -28.10 45.05 -22.29
N ARG A 12 -26.81 44.75 -22.18
CA ARG A 12 -25.90 44.03 -23.11
C ARG A 12 -24.80 43.26 -22.37
N ARG A 13 -24.41 42.14 -22.98
CA ARG A 13 -23.12 41.45 -22.82
C ARG A 13 -21.96 42.35 -23.23
N ALA A 14 -20.90 42.31 -22.44
CA ALA A 14 -19.49 42.35 -22.85
C ALA A 14 -18.77 41.43 -21.85
N ALA A 15 -18.49 40.16 -22.17
CA ALA A 15 -17.34 39.70 -22.93
C ALA A 15 -16.00 40.11 -22.30
N GLY A 16 -15.68 39.53 -21.13
CA GLY A 16 -14.30 39.34 -20.67
C GLY A 16 -14.01 37.83 -20.72
N PRO A 17 -12.86 37.39 -21.28
CA PRO A 17 -12.57 35.97 -21.45
C PRO A 17 -12.39 35.28 -20.09
N ALA A 18 -13.14 34.20 -19.89
CA ALA A 18 -12.92 33.25 -18.81
C ALA A 18 -11.50 32.67 -18.92
N PRO A 19 -10.78 32.43 -17.81
CA PRO A 19 -9.55 31.66 -17.86
C PRO A 19 -9.90 30.24 -18.34
N SER A 20 -9.40 29.91 -19.53
CA SER A 20 -9.52 28.61 -20.15
C SER A 20 -8.96 27.52 -19.23
N LEU A 21 -9.82 26.64 -18.71
CA LEU A 21 -9.45 25.41 -17.99
C LEU A 21 -9.01 24.29 -18.96
N ASN A 22 -8.27 24.63 -20.03
CA ASN A 22 -7.86 23.68 -21.07
C ASN A 22 -6.36 23.75 -21.40
N GLY A 23 -5.51 23.95 -20.38
CA GLY A 23 -4.13 23.50 -20.45
C GLY A 23 -4.04 22.11 -19.81
N PRO A 24 -3.31 21.13 -20.37
CA PRO A 24 -2.96 19.96 -19.57
C PRO A 24 -2.26 20.52 -18.33
N ALA A 25 -2.80 20.22 -17.16
CA ALA A 25 -2.10 20.52 -15.91
C ALA A 25 -0.71 19.91 -16.08
N SER A 26 0.28 20.76 -16.33
CA SER A 26 1.68 20.41 -16.17
C SER A 26 1.75 19.88 -14.76
N ASP A 27 1.89 18.55 -14.63
CA ASP A 27 1.99 17.87 -13.36
C ASP A 27 3.18 18.47 -12.60
N VAL A 28 2.86 19.46 -11.77
CA VAL A 28 3.77 20.20 -10.93
C VAL A 28 4.33 19.21 -9.92
N HIS A 29 5.48 18.64 -10.29
CA HIS A 29 6.22 17.60 -9.60
C HIS A 29 5.43 16.31 -9.34
N PRO A 30 5.92 15.13 -9.77
CA PRO A 30 5.43 13.87 -9.24
C PRO A 30 5.90 13.79 -7.77
N VAL A 31 5.18 14.46 -6.87
CA VAL A 31 4.99 13.90 -5.54
C VAL A 31 4.36 12.56 -5.86
N LEU A 32 5.19 11.51 -5.83
CA LEU A 32 4.72 10.15 -5.66
C LEU A 32 3.73 10.27 -4.52
N ARG A 33 2.42 10.36 -4.83
CA ARG A 33 1.39 10.14 -3.83
C ARG A 33 1.81 8.81 -3.28
N ARG A 34 2.29 8.80 -2.04
CA ARG A 34 2.62 7.59 -1.31
C ARG A 34 1.39 6.72 -1.49
N ALA A 35 1.46 5.79 -2.44
CA ALA A 35 0.36 4.88 -2.66
C ALA A 35 0.23 4.20 -1.32
N SER A 36 -0.93 4.35 -0.67
CA SER A 36 -1.19 3.65 0.57
C SER A 36 -0.85 2.19 0.32
N ALA A 37 -0.15 1.55 1.27
CA ALA A 37 0.14 0.14 1.15
C ALA A 37 -1.16 -0.62 0.84
N PRO A 38 -1.13 -1.66 -0.01
CA PRO A 38 -2.31 -2.45 -0.31
C PRO A 38 -2.97 -2.95 0.98
N PRO A 39 -4.30 -3.00 1.07
CA PRO A 39 -5.00 -3.40 2.29
C PRO A 39 -4.55 -4.79 2.78
N ALA A 40 -4.31 -5.73 1.86
CA ALA A 40 -3.78 -7.06 2.18
C ALA A 40 -2.40 -7.01 2.88
N ALA A 41 -1.54 -6.06 2.52
CA ALA A 41 -0.25 -5.87 3.20
C ALA A 41 -0.44 -5.33 4.62
N LEU A 42 -1.41 -4.43 4.82
CA LEU A 42 -1.76 -3.90 6.14
C LEU A 42 -2.35 -5.00 7.04
N ASP A 43 -3.22 -5.86 6.50
CA ASP A 43 -3.80 -6.98 7.23
C ASP A 43 -2.74 -7.98 7.68
N LEU A 44 -1.77 -8.28 6.81
CA LEU A 44 -0.63 -9.15 7.14
C LEU A 44 0.24 -8.54 8.25
N LEU A 45 0.49 -7.22 8.22
CA LEU A 45 1.22 -6.53 9.30
C LEU A 45 0.44 -6.53 10.62
N ALA A 46 -0.88 -6.36 10.58
CA ALA A 46 -1.71 -6.43 11.77
C ALA A 46 -1.66 -7.83 12.42
N GLN A 47 -1.75 -8.88 11.60
CA GLN A 47 -1.60 -10.27 12.06
C GLN A 47 -0.19 -10.56 12.58
N ALA A 48 0.85 -10.04 11.93
CA ALA A 48 2.23 -10.17 12.38
C ALA A 48 2.42 -9.51 13.75
N ARG A 49 1.87 -8.30 13.95
CA ARG A 49 1.90 -7.60 15.24
C ARG A 49 1.22 -8.41 16.34
N ALA A 50 0.01 -8.89 16.09
CA ALA A 50 -0.70 -9.73 17.05
C ALA A 50 0.10 -11.01 17.38
N GLY A 51 0.73 -11.63 16.38
CA GLY A 51 1.55 -12.83 16.57
C GLY A 51 2.83 -12.59 17.37
N VAL A 52 3.51 -11.46 17.21
CA VAL A 52 4.65 -11.14 18.09
C VAL A 52 4.20 -10.86 19.51
N ASP A 53 3.09 -10.15 19.70
CA ASP A 53 2.53 -9.90 21.03
C ASP A 53 2.15 -11.21 21.73
N GLU A 54 1.51 -12.14 21.00
CA GLU A 54 1.23 -13.51 21.46
C GLU A 54 2.51 -14.27 21.83
N ALA A 55 3.55 -14.21 20.99
CA ALA A 55 4.81 -14.89 21.28
C ALA A 55 5.45 -14.39 22.59
N THR A 56 5.30 -13.10 22.93
CA THR A 56 5.90 -12.55 24.17
C THR A 56 5.34 -13.17 25.45
N VAL A 57 4.11 -13.68 25.44
CA VAL A 57 3.46 -14.26 26.64
C VAL A 57 3.61 -15.77 26.74
N LEU A 58 4.07 -16.45 25.68
CA LEU A 58 4.28 -17.90 25.68
C LEU A 58 5.50 -18.28 26.53
N THR A 59 5.36 -19.27 27.41
CA THR A 59 6.44 -19.75 28.30
C THR A 59 7.23 -20.91 27.71
N THR A 60 6.61 -21.74 26.88
CA THR A 60 7.25 -22.84 26.17
C THR A 60 8.16 -22.31 25.05
N PRO A 61 9.49 -22.55 25.08
CA PRO A 61 10.41 -21.97 24.10
C PRO A 61 10.09 -22.34 22.64
N ASN A 62 9.71 -23.60 22.40
CA ASN A 62 9.37 -24.07 21.05
C ASN A 62 8.12 -23.39 20.49
N GLU A 63 7.09 -23.22 21.31
CA GLU A 63 5.84 -22.54 20.91
C GLU A 63 6.10 -21.06 20.68
N ARG A 64 6.86 -20.41 21.57
CA ARG A 64 7.30 -19.01 21.40
C ARG A 64 8.04 -18.82 20.07
N TYR A 65 8.98 -19.72 19.76
CA TYR A 65 9.74 -19.66 18.51
C TYR A 65 8.84 -19.83 17.29
N ALA A 66 7.99 -20.86 17.27
CA ALA A 66 7.10 -21.13 16.15
C ALA A 66 6.13 -19.95 15.89
N THR A 67 5.56 -19.37 16.95
CA THR A 67 4.65 -18.21 16.85
C THR A 67 5.39 -16.96 16.33
N ALA A 68 6.58 -16.68 16.86
CA ALA A 68 7.40 -15.57 16.39
C ALA A 68 7.85 -15.74 14.93
N HIS A 69 8.22 -16.96 14.53
CA HIS A 69 8.62 -17.28 13.16
C HIS A 69 7.45 -17.12 12.19
N LEU A 70 6.25 -17.55 12.57
CA LEU A 70 5.03 -17.34 11.77
C LEU A 70 4.71 -15.84 11.61
N ALA A 71 4.90 -15.03 12.66
CA ALA A 71 4.76 -13.58 12.57
C ALA A 71 5.80 -12.94 11.63
N ALA A 72 7.04 -13.45 11.64
CA ALA A 72 8.08 -13.03 10.70
C ALA A 72 7.71 -13.36 9.25
N LEU A 73 7.19 -14.57 8.98
CA LEU A 73 6.69 -14.97 7.66
C LEU A 73 5.58 -14.05 7.14
N ARG A 74 4.64 -13.67 8.00
CA ARG A 74 3.57 -12.70 7.63
C ARG A 74 4.14 -11.32 7.31
N THR A 75 5.18 -10.90 8.02
CA THR A 75 5.89 -9.63 7.75
C THR A 75 6.57 -9.68 6.39
N ALA A 76 7.29 -10.77 6.07
CA ALA A 76 7.90 -10.95 4.75
C ALA A 76 6.84 -10.94 3.64
N ALA A 77 5.72 -11.65 3.83
CA ALA A 77 4.59 -11.64 2.90
C ALA A 77 3.99 -10.23 2.72
N ALA A 78 3.91 -9.42 3.77
CA ALA A 78 3.44 -8.04 3.69
C ALA A 78 4.37 -7.17 2.83
N VAL A 79 5.69 -7.33 2.98
CA VAL A 79 6.68 -6.62 2.15
C VAL A 79 6.53 -7.02 0.68
N LEU A 80 6.38 -8.32 0.41
CA LEU A 80 6.15 -8.83 -0.94
C LEU A 80 4.83 -8.30 -1.52
N ALA A 81 3.75 -8.24 -0.73
CA ALA A 81 2.47 -7.67 -1.17
C ALA A 81 2.54 -6.16 -1.42
N ALA A 82 3.34 -5.42 -0.63
CA ALA A 82 3.46 -3.97 -0.74
C ALA A 82 4.36 -3.51 -1.90
N ARG A 83 5.40 -4.30 -2.23
CA ARG A 83 6.43 -3.92 -3.19
C ARG A 83 6.46 -4.79 -4.44
N GLY A 84 5.99 -6.02 -4.34
CA GLY A 84 5.96 -6.97 -5.44
C GLY A 84 5.00 -6.51 -6.52
N ARG A 85 5.46 -6.51 -7.77
CA ARG A 85 4.57 -6.43 -8.92
C ARG A 85 3.87 -7.79 -9.02
N PRO A 86 2.53 -7.87 -9.19
CA PRO A 86 1.85 -9.15 -9.30
C PRO A 86 2.51 -9.98 -10.41
N GLU A 87 3.02 -11.17 -10.06
CA GLU A 87 3.54 -12.11 -11.05
C GLU A 87 2.35 -12.64 -11.88
N THR A 88 2.04 -11.95 -12.98
CA THR A 88 0.89 -12.27 -13.85
C THR A 88 1.09 -13.56 -14.65
N SER A 89 2.32 -14.08 -14.70
CA SER A 89 2.69 -15.31 -15.38
C SER A 89 2.28 -16.55 -14.55
N PRO A 90 1.39 -17.42 -15.05
CA PRO A 90 1.01 -18.66 -14.36
C PRO A 90 2.20 -19.59 -14.06
N ARG A 91 3.25 -19.53 -14.89
CA ARG A 91 4.46 -20.35 -14.76
C ARG A 91 5.37 -19.86 -13.63
N ALA A 92 5.40 -18.55 -13.35
CA ALA A 92 6.16 -17.98 -12.24
C ALA A 92 5.50 -18.31 -10.89
N ARG A 93 4.16 -18.19 -10.81
CA ARG A 93 3.35 -18.67 -9.67
C ARG A 93 3.48 -20.16 -9.36
N ALA A 94 3.78 -20.98 -10.37
CA ALA A 94 3.88 -22.43 -10.21
C ALA A 94 5.19 -22.89 -9.54
N ARG A 95 6.22 -22.03 -9.44
CA ARG A 95 7.42 -22.34 -8.64
C ARG A 95 7.12 -22.03 -7.18
N ILE A 96 7.06 -23.07 -6.35
CA ILE A 96 7.03 -22.92 -4.89
C ILE A 96 8.42 -22.43 -4.47
N ARG A 97 8.59 -21.11 -4.34
CA ARG A 97 9.77 -20.49 -3.72
C ARG A 97 9.39 -20.04 -2.32
N SER A 98 10.29 -20.20 -1.37
CA SER A 98 10.08 -19.69 -0.01
C SER A 98 9.99 -18.17 -0.02
N ALA A 99 9.20 -17.58 0.88
CA ALA A 99 9.16 -16.13 1.04
C ALA A 99 10.56 -15.55 1.29
N TRP A 100 11.42 -16.28 2.00
CA TRP A 100 12.80 -15.91 2.28
C TRP A 100 13.75 -15.99 1.07
N GLU A 101 13.38 -16.75 0.03
CA GLU A 101 14.14 -16.78 -1.23
C GLU A 101 13.77 -15.60 -2.13
N VAL A 102 12.52 -15.15 -2.08
CA VAL A 102 12.00 -14.08 -2.96
C VAL A 102 12.25 -12.69 -2.36
N LEU A 103 12.29 -12.57 -1.03
CA LEU A 103 12.43 -11.29 -0.34
C LEU A 103 13.64 -10.45 -0.80
N PRO A 104 14.85 -11.01 -0.98
CA PRO A 104 16.02 -10.25 -1.44
C PRO A 104 15.87 -9.65 -2.85
N GLU A 105 15.04 -10.26 -3.71
CA GLU A 105 14.79 -9.74 -5.08
C GLU A 105 13.98 -8.43 -5.04
N ILE A 106 13.15 -8.23 -4.02
CA ILE A 106 12.19 -7.11 -3.92
C ILE A 106 12.58 -6.10 -2.81
N ALA A 107 13.30 -6.57 -1.79
CA ALA A 107 13.78 -5.78 -0.66
C ALA A 107 15.22 -6.21 -0.35
N PRO A 108 16.20 -5.80 -1.16
CA PRO A 108 17.60 -6.21 -0.98
C PRO A 108 18.18 -5.76 0.37
N GLU A 109 17.63 -4.70 0.97
CA GLU A 109 18.00 -4.28 2.33
C GLU A 109 17.61 -5.30 3.42
N LEU A 110 16.76 -6.28 3.11
CA LEU A 110 16.36 -7.36 4.03
C LEU A 110 17.10 -8.67 3.76
N THR A 111 18.11 -8.69 2.89
CA THR A 111 18.85 -9.91 2.51
C THR A 111 19.45 -10.64 3.70
N GLU A 112 20.09 -9.91 4.61
CA GLU A 112 20.70 -10.48 5.81
C GLU A 112 19.66 -11.20 6.68
N TRP A 113 18.55 -10.52 6.96
CA TRP A 113 17.43 -11.11 7.70
C TRP A 113 16.86 -12.33 7.00
N SER A 114 16.71 -12.27 5.68
CA SER A 114 16.22 -13.39 4.88
C SER A 114 17.09 -14.64 5.02
N ALA A 115 18.41 -14.47 5.00
CA ALA A 115 19.36 -15.57 5.17
C ALA A 115 19.25 -16.20 6.57
N LEU A 116 19.12 -15.37 7.62
CA LEU A 116 18.96 -15.85 9.01
C LEU A 116 17.67 -16.66 9.20
N PHE A 117 16.56 -16.22 8.61
CA PHE A 117 15.29 -16.95 8.74
C PHE A 117 15.20 -18.19 7.84
N ALA A 118 15.94 -18.21 6.72
CA ALA A 118 15.99 -19.38 5.84
C ALA A 118 16.81 -20.54 6.43
N SER A 119 17.75 -20.27 7.35
CA SER A 119 18.56 -21.31 7.99
C SER A 119 17.82 -22.11 9.08
N GLY A 120 16.63 -21.67 9.49
CA GLY A 120 15.79 -22.36 10.47
C GLY A 120 16.03 -21.97 11.92
#